data_AF-A0AAF3F2H8-F1
#
_entry.id   AF-A0AAF3F2H8-F1
#
_cell.length_a   1.000
_cell.length_b   1.000
_cell.length_c   1.000
_cell.angle_alpha   90.00
_cell.angle_beta   90.00
_cell.angle_gamma   90.00
#
_symmetry.space_group_name_H-M   'P 1'
#
loop_
_entity.id
_entity.type
_entity.pdbx_description
1 polymer ?
#
loop_
_entity_poly.entity_id
_entity_poly.type
_entity_poly.pdbx_seq_one_letter_code
_entity_poly.pdbx_strand_id
1 'polypeptide(L)'
;MANDPNKFPKTKLEQWFTKAIFNDLFPYANIGLGPHLCLPYSYESFIIAARYFPEFGSELPNKIYTAKEHSRRDVAAFFAHVLQETGKIDLSLYNNTDLSTEDAEDRTHHFYIQLFPAFRSLMEKDAFRMDDTGEPVTDFWFPCNDEEETHANETFHRGCYFGRGPLQLSWNYNYGQFQQFLLSKKVRVDLLTNPNLIITKLDPPLAMIASLWFYMTPQPPKPAMHDIVMGTWRASAKNRRAGYSGPSFGPTSLIINNECGGEDQQEPGGPGESRRIKAFKWFCKYFNVSAGAERSLSCKGMLEGFEQNQHMYSWQPDWGNMWRSQVCDCKPAPYGGPLPYYDPKIYPERFAKENERNRLRCVYSIYNNPKVFRVDENNSPCLKHKPKVKLYRNGYKEL
;
A
#
# COMPACT_ATOMS: atom_id res chain seq x y z
N MET A 1 -7.00 -0.95 -23.86
CA MET A 1 -7.93 -1.60 -22.91
C MET A 1 -7.12 -2.31 -21.85
N ALA A 2 -7.58 -2.32 -20.59
CA ALA A 2 -6.93 -3.07 -19.52
C ALA A 2 -6.81 -4.57 -19.87
N ASN A 3 -5.63 -5.14 -19.66
CA ASN A 3 -5.32 -6.53 -20.00
C ASN A 3 -4.49 -7.19 -18.90
N ASP A 4 -4.66 -8.50 -18.69
CA ASP A 4 -3.81 -9.28 -17.79
C ASP A 4 -2.91 -10.22 -18.60
N PRO A 5 -1.62 -9.87 -18.81
CA PRO A 5 -0.71 -10.72 -19.57
C PRO A 5 -0.48 -12.08 -18.89
N ASN A 6 -0.64 -12.15 -17.56
CA ASN A 6 -0.45 -13.37 -16.79
C ASN A 6 -1.69 -14.26 -16.73
N LYS A 7 -2.86 -13.75 -17.15
CA LYS A 7 -4.15 -14.44 -17.13
C LYS A 7 -4.43 -15.12 -15.78
N PHE A 8 -4.22 -14.40 -14.68
CA PHE A 8 -4.52 -14.91 -13.34
C PHE A 8 -6.00 -15.32 -13.24
N PRO A 9 -6.32 -16.35 -12.45
CA PRO A 9 -7.68 -16.85 -12.32
C PRO A 9 -8.58 -15.80 -11.69
N LYS A 10 -9.88 -15.88 -12.00
CA LYS A 10 -10.90 -15.03 -11.38
C LYS A 10 -10.94 -15.22 -9.87
N THR A 11 -11.20 -14.15 -9.14
CA THR A 11 -11.35 -14.20 -7.68
C THR A 11 -12.81 -14.31 -7.24
N LYS A 12 -13.05 -14.57 -5.95
CA LYS A 12 -14.41 -14.58 -5.37
C LYS A 12 -15.11 -13.22 -5.46
N LEU A 13 -14.35 -12.12 -5.49
CA LEU A 13 -14.88 -10.77 -5.66
C LEU A 13 -15.75 -10.65 -6.92
N GLU A 14 -15.31 -11.26 -8.03
CA GLU A 14 -16.00 -11.22 -9.32
C GLU A 14 -17.38 -11.91 -9.32
N GLN A 15 -17.73 -12.64 -8.25
CA GLN A 15 -19.04 -13.30 -8.12
C GLN A 15 -20.15 -12.32 -7.74
N TRP A 16 -19.83 -11.20 -7.09
CA TRP A 16 -20.83 -10.26 -6.58
C TRP A 16 -20.53 -8.79 -6.91
N PHE A 17 -19.26 -8.40 -7.07
CA PHE A 17 -18.89 -7.04 -7.43
C PHE A 17 -18.90 -6.90 -8.96
N THR A 18 -19.97 -6.33 -9.50
CA THR A 18 -20.22 -6.26 -10.96
C THR A 18 -19.78 -4.93 -11.56
N LYS A 19 -19.70 -4.89 -12.89
CA LYS A 19 -19.48 -3.64 -13.64
C LYS A 19 -20.55 -2.58 -13.35
N ALA A 20 -21.80 -3.01 -13.16
CA ALA A 20 -22.89 -2.12 -12.82
C ALA A 20 -22.64 -1.47 -11.44
N ILE A 21 -22.24 -2.27 -10.44
CA ILE A 21 -21.86 -1.74 -9.11
C ILE A 21 -20.68 -0.76 -9.22
N PHE A 22 -19.64 -1.09 -9.97
CA PHE A 22 -18.49 -0.18 -10.13
C PHE A 22 -18.89 1.15 -10.77
N ASN A 23 -19.68 1.10 -11.84
CA ASN A 23 -20.10 2.31 -12.56
C ASN A 23 -21.09 3.15 -11.73
N ASP A 24 -21.91 2.52 -10.90
CA ASP A 24 -22.82 3.19 -9.98
C ASP A 24 -22.06 3.89 -8.85
N LEU A 25 -21.05 3.22 -8.28
CA LEU A 25 -20.20 3.80 -7.23
C LEU A 25 -19.25 4.88 -7.75
N PHE A 26 -18.78 4.77 -9.00
CA PHE A 26 -17.76 5.65 -9.57
C PHE A 26 -18.13 6.17 -10.98
N PRO A 27 -19.27 6.86 -11.14
CA PRO A 27 -19.75 7.25 -12.47
C PRO A 27 -18.89 8.32 -13.15
N TYR A 28 -18.10 9.08 -12.36
CA TYR A 28 -17.07 9.98 -12.88
C TYR A 28 -15.65 9.52 -12.53
N ALA A 29 -15.42 8.21 -12.44
CA ALA A 29 -14.07 7.68 -12.57
C ALA A 29 -13.44 8.29 -13.84
N ASN A 30 -12.26 8.90 -13.70
CA ASN A 30 -11.59 9.66 -14.76
C ASN A 30 -12.36 10.95 -15.17
N ILE A 31 -12.53 11.87 -14.21
CA ILE A 31 -13.19 13.18 -14.39
C ILE A 31 -12.92 13.82 -15.77
N GLY A 32 -13.99 14.29 -16.41
CA GLY A 32 -13.98 14.92 -17.74
C GLY A 32 -14.07 13.94 -18.91
N LEU A 33 -13.85 12.64 -18.68
CA LEU A 33 -13.86 11.59 -19.71
C LEU A 33 -14.81 10.43 -19.39
N GLY A 34 -15.17 10.24 -18.12
CA GLY A 34 -16.05 9.16 -17.67
C GLY A 34 -15.38 7.77 -17.69
N PRO A 35 -16.13 6.70 -17.36
CA PRO A 35 -15.61 5.35 -17.33
C PRO A 35 -15.29 4.87 -18.75
N HIS A 36 -14.00 4.83 -19.09
CA HIS A 36 -13.53 4.35 -20.39
C HIS A 36 -12.50 3.22 -20.23
N LEU A 37 -12.61 2.21 -21.10
CA LEU A 37 -11.82 0.97 -21.02
C LEU A 37 -10.31 1.16 -21.22
N CYS A 38 -9.91 2.30 -21.79
CA CYS A 38 -8.51 2.69 -21.97
C CYS A 38 -8.00 3.66 -20.90
N LEU A 39 -8.77 3.89 -19.84
CA LEU A 39 -8.35 4.72 -18.71
C LEU A 39 -7.99 3.84 -17.50
N PRO A 40 -7.09 4.30 -16.62
CA PRO A 40 -6.59 3.51 -15.50
C PRO A 40 -7.68 3.11 -14.50
N TYR A 41 -8.76 3.89 -14.38
CA TYR A 41 -9.84 3.64 -13.43
C TYR A 41 -11.08 3.13 -14.16
N SER A 42 -11.11 1.81 -14.35
CA SER A 42 -12.23 1.07 -14.91
C SER A 42 -12.52 -0.17 -14.09
N TYR A 43 -13.72 -0.73 -14.24
CA TYR A 43 -14.07 -2.02 -13.65
C TYR A 43 -13.07 -3.12 -14.06
N GLU A 44 -12.68 -3.14 -15.33
CA GLU A 44 -11.70 -4.08 -15.89
C GLU A 44 -10.33 -3.93 -15.23
N SER A 45 -9.86 -2.70 -15.02
CA SER A 45 -8.62 -2.44 -14.28
C SER A 45 -8.69 -2.97 -12.84
N PHE A 46 -9.82 -2.77 -12.16
CA PHE A 46 -10.03 -3.18 -10.78
C PHE A 46 -10.08 -4.70 -10.61
N ILE A 47 -10.88 -5.40 -11.42
CA ILE A 47 -10.97 -6.87 -11.32
C ILE A 47 -9.66 -7.54 -11.74
N ILE A 48 -8.94 -7.01 -12.75
CA ILE A 48 -7.60 -7.52 -13.09
C ILE A 48 -6.66 -7.35 -11.90
N ALA A 49 -6.67 -6.18 -11.26
CA ALA A 49 -5.82 -5.93 -10.11
C ALA A 49 -6.14 -6.84 -8.92
N ALA A 50 -7.43 -7.09 -8.65
CA ALA A 50 -7.86 -8.02 -7.60
C ALA A 50 -7.32 -9.44 -7.79
N ARG A 51 -7.11 -9.90 -9.04
CA ARG A 51 -6.53 -11.24 -9.31
C ARG A 51 -5.07 -11.39 -8.89
N TYR A 52 -4.35 -10.27 -8.72
CA TYR A 52 -2.98 -10.29 -8.17
C TYR A 52 -2.99 -10.53 -6.64
N PHE A 53 -4.15 -10.39 -6.01
CA PHE A 53 -4.39 -10.51 -4.57
C PHE A 53 -5.67 -11.34 -4.31
N PRO A 54 -5.66 -12.66 -4.56
CA PRO A 54 -6.86 -13.49 -4.49
C PRO A 54 -7.58 -13.50 -3.13
N GLU A 55 -6.90 -13.05 -2.08
CA GLU A 55 -7.43 -12.90 -0.73
C GLU A 55 -8.20 -11.58 -0.51
N PHE A 56 -8.01 -10.58 -1.37
CA PHE A 56 -8.76 -9.32 -1.33
C PHE A 56 -10.22 -9.55 -1.74
N GLY A 57 -11.15 -9.01 -0.94
CA GLY A 57 -12.58 -9.23 -1.11
C GLY A 57 -12.94 -10.71 -1.02
N SER A 58 -12.09 -11.55 -0.41
CA SER A 58 -12.34 -12.97 -0.25
C SER A 58 -13.16 -13.27 1.00
N GLU A 59 -13.64 -14.50 1.08
CA GLU A 59 -14.46 -14.98 2.18
C GLU A 59 -13.58 -15.63 3.24
N LEU A 60 -13.22 -14.87 4.28
CA LEU A 60 -12.60 -15.42 5.49
C LEU A 60 -13.63 -15.35 6.63
N PRO A 61 -14.32 -16.44 6.99
CA PRO A 61 -15.22 -16.42 8.13
C PRO A 61 -14.42 -16.24 9.42
N ASN A 62 -14.92 -15.39 10.32
CA ASN A 62 -14.47 -15.37 11.71
C ASN A 62 -15.69 -15.37 12.64
N LYS A 63 -15.47 -15.31 13.96
CA LYS A 63 -16.56 -15.36 14.95
C LYS A 63 -17.41 -14.09 15.01
N ILE A 64 -17.02 -13.00 14.33
CA ILE A 64 -17.63 -11.66 14.44
C ILE A 64 -18.47 -11.34 13.21
N TYR A 65 -17.96 -11.59 12.01
CA TYR A 65 -18.68 -11.34 10.76
C TYR A 65 -18.74 -12.59 9.88
N THR A 66 -19.84 -12.71 9.14
CA THR A 66 -20.02 -13.72 8.11
C THR A 66 -19.03 -13.53 6.96
N ALA A 67 -18.83 -14.58 6.15
CA ALA A 67 -18.01 -14.53 4.95
C ALA A 67 -18.39 -13.38 3.99
N LYS A 68 -19.70 -13.17 3.80
CA LYS A 68 -20.26 -12.09 2.97
C LYS A 68 -19.94 -10.71 3.53
N GLU A 69 -20.10 -10.54 4.85
CA GLU A 69 -19.80 -9.26 5.52
C GLU A 69 -18.32 -8.92 5.41
N HIS A 70 -17.43 -9.88 5.61
CA HIS A 70 -15.99 -9.67 5.43
C HIS A 70 -15.61 -9.23 4.03
N SER A 71 -16.04 -9.99 3.02
CA SER A 71 -15.76 -9.69 1.61
C SER A 71 -16.20 -8.26 1.25
N ARG A 72 -17.38 -7.84 1.69
CA ARG A 72 -17.94 -6.51 1.41
C ARG A 72 -17.27 -5.41 2.24
N ARG A 73 -16.93 -5.67 3.50
CA ARG A 73 -16.19 -4.72 4.36
C ARG A 73 -14.77 -4.46 3.86
N ASP A 74 -14.09 -5.50 3.37
CA ASP A 74 -12.75 -5.39 2.79
C ASP A 74 -12.75 -4.44 1.57
N VAL A 75 -13.72 -4.64 0.67
CA VAL A 75 -13.94 -3.77 -0.50
C VAL A 75 -14.36 -2.35 -0.08
N ALA A 76 -15.26 -2.23 0.90
CA ALA A 76 -15.69 -0.94 1.44
C ALA A 76 -14.52 -0.15 2.04
N ALA A 77 -13.66 -0.81 2.81
CA ALA A 77 -12.50 -0.17 3.44
C ALA A 77 -11.49 0.30 2.39
N PHE A 78 -11.17 -0.55 1.40
CA PHE A 78 -10.30 -0.16 0.29
C PHE A 78 -10.82 1.11 -0.42
N PHE A 79 -12.09 1.12 -0.82
CA PHE A 79 -12.64 2.28 -1.52
C PHE A 79 -12.82 3.50 -0.62
N ALA A 80 -13.08 3.34 0.67
CA ALA A 80 -13.11 4.45 1.62
C ALA A 80 -11.77 5.20 1.68
N HIS A 81 -10.64 4.46 1.61
CA HIS A 81 -9.33 5.09 1.53
C HIS A 81 -9.07 5.73 0.17
N VAL A 82 -9.37 5.03 -0.94
CA VAL A 82 -9.25 5.59 -2.30
C VAL A 82 -9.94 6.94 -2.43
N LEU A 83 -11.12 7.03 -1.82
CA LEU A 83 -11.98 8.19 -1.85
C LEU A 83 -11.48 9.35 -0.99
N GLN A 84 -10.77 9.08 0.09
CA GLN A 84 -10.06 10.13 0.81
C GLN A 84 -8.84 10.62 0.04
N GLU A 85 -8.08 9.71 -0.59
CA GLU A 85 -6.84 10.07 -1.31
C GLU A 85 -7.08 10.80 -2.64
N THR A 86 -8.10 10.39 -3.38
CA THR A 86 -8.36 10.87 -4.74
C THR A 86 -9.78 11.36 -4.97
N GLY A 87 -10.67 11.20 -3.99
CA GLY A 87 -12.04 11.67 -4.12
C GLY A 87 -12.11 13.19 -4.05
N LYS A 88 -12.87 13.81 -4.96
CA LYS A 88 -13.34 15.20 -4.80
C LYS A 88 -14.78 15.21 -4.32
N ILE A 89 -15.10 16.16 -3.43
CA ILE A 89 -16.47 16.60 -3.17
C ILE A 89 -16.72 17.81 -4.06
N ASP A 90 -17.62 17.71 -5.03
CA ASP A 90 -18.04 18.88 -5.81
C ASP A 90 -19.28 19.51 -5.20
N LEU A 91 -19.08 20.52 -4.34
CA LEU A 91 -20.16 21.25 -3.67
C LEU A 91 -21.10 21.97 -4.66
N SER A 92 -20.70 22.22 -5.91
CA SER A 92 -21.52 22.93 -6.89
C SER A 92 -22.66 22.09 -7.48
N LEU A 93 -22.57 20.75 -7.41
CA LEU A 93 -23.67 19.83 -7.73
C LEU A 93 -24.82 19.90 -6.70
N TYR A 94 -24.63 20.61 -5.59
CA TYR A 94 -25.56 20.70 -4.47
C TYR A 94 -26.27 22.07 -4.38
N ASN A 95 -26.21 22.88 -5.44
CA ASN A 95 -26.93 24.17 -5.52
C ASN A 95 -28.44 24.04 -5.69
N ASN A 96 -29.01 22.84 -5.60
CA ASN A 96 -30.46 22.61 -5.53
C ASN A 96 -30.88 22.51 -4.05
N THR A 97 -31.70 23.46 -3.61
CA THR A 97 -32.13 23.66 -2.22
C THR A 97 -33.19 22.68 -1.71
N ASP A 98 -33.58 21.69 -2.51
CA ASP A 98 -34.71 20.78 -2.23
C ASP A 98 -34.29 19.39 -1.71
N LEU A 99 -33.04 19.21 -1.27
CA LEU A 99 -32.54 17.94 -0.76
C LEU A 99 -32.99 17.70 0.70
N SER A 100 -33.48 16.49 1.01
CA SER A 100 -33.86 16.12 2.38
C SER A 100 -32.64 15.97 3.29
N THR A 101 -32.83 15.95 4.61
CA THR A 101 -31.76 15.71 5.60
C THR A 101 -31.07 14.35 5.40
N GLU A 102 -31.81 13.37 4.89
CA GLU A 102 -31.29 12.03 4.59
C GLU A 102 -30.45 12.06 3.31
N ASP A 103 -30.91 12.72 2.24
CA ASP A 103 -30.11 12.99 1.02
C ASP A 103 -28.86 13.83 1.32
N ALA A 104 -28.98 14.65 2.36
CA ALA A 104 -27.95 15.52 2.90
C ALA A 104 -26.82 14.78 3.64
N GLU A 105 -27.15 13.71 4.36
CA GLU A 105 -26.20 12.79 5.00
C GLU A 105 -25.66 11.78 3.97
N ASP A 106 -26.50 11.41 3.00
CA ASP A 106 -26.14 10.77 1.74
C ASP A 106 -25.34 11.68 0.79
N ARG A 107 -24.99 12.93 1.14
CA ARG A 107 -24.08 13.81 0.36
C ARG A 107 -22.65 13.25 0.19
N THR A 108 -22.41 12.08 0.77
CA THR A 108 -21.32 11.16 0.46
C THR A 108 -21.52 10.40 -0.87
N HIS A 109 -22.64 10.54 -1.58
CA HIS A 109 -22.94 9.82 -2.82
C HIS A 109 -22.17 10.32 -4.06
N HIS A 110 -21.57 11.50 -4.03
CA HIS A 110 -20.87 12.07 -5.18
C HIS A 110 -19.38 12.24 -4.90
N PHE A 111 -18.78 11.17 -4.41
CA PHE A 111 -17.34 11.07 -4.39
C PHE A 111 -16.84 10.53 -5.73
N TYR A 112 -16.02 11.32 -6.43
CA TYR A 112 -15.44 10.90 -7.70
C TYR A 112 -13.94 10.82 -7.59
N ILE A 113 -13.35 9.75 -8.13
CA ILE A 113 -11.91 9.60 -8.26
C ILE A 113 -11.41 10.68 -9.24
N GLN A 114 -10.89 11.76 -8.67
CA GLN A 114 -10.21 12.81 -9.39
C GLN A 114 -8.79 12.34 -9.71
N LEU A 115 -8.50 12.24 -11.01
CA LEU A 115 -7.13 12.41 -11.48
C LEU A 115 -6.71 13.82 -11.10
N PHE A 116 -5.58 13.93 -10.41
CA PHE A 116 -5.00 15.14 -9.81
C PHE A 116 -5.41 15.36 -8.35
N PRO A 117 -4.70 14.74 -7.39
CA PRO A 117 -4.19 15.61 -6.33
C PRO A 117 -3.26 16.58 -7.05
N ALA A 118 -3.68 17.84 -7.13
CA ALA A 118 -2.74 18.92 -7.16
C ALA A 118 -1.55 18.80 -8.15
N PHE A 119 -1.80 18.65 -9.45
CA PHE A 119 -0.76 19.00 -10.43
C PHE A 119 -0.28 20.46 -10.25
N ARG A 120 -1.02 21.28 -9.50
CA ARG A 120 -0.64 22.65 -9.11
C ARG A 120 0.02 22.81 -7.73
N SER A 121 -0.14 21.87 -6.78
CA SER A 121 0.44 22.03 -5.42
C SER A 121 1.62 21.10 -5.14
N LEU A 122 1.90 20.14 -6.03
CA LEU A 122 3.08 19.26 -5.94
C LEU A 122 4.16 19.60 -6.98
N MET A 123 4.05 20.75 -7.66
CA MET A 123 5.16 21.39 -8.37
C MET A 123 6.10 22.13 -7.40
N GLU A 124 6.17 21.72 -6.13
CA GLU A 124 7.38 22.03 -5.37
C GLU A 124 8.49 21.18 -5.97
N LYS A 125 9.52 21.85 -6.51
CA LYS A 125 10.65 21.28 -7.25
C LYS A 125 11.36 20.11 -6.52
N ASP A 126 11.11 19.94 -5.22
CA ASP A 126 11.75 18.97 -4.33
C ASP A 126 10.77 18.01 -3.62
N ALA A 127 9.44 18.13 -3.82
CA ALA A 127 8.49 17.28 -3.12
C ALA A 127 8.60 15.80 -3.57
N PHE A 128 8.86 14.89 -2.63
CA PHE A 128 9.02 13.44 -2.86
C PHE A 128 10.19 13.04 -3.79
N ARG A 129 11.27 13.83 -3.79
CA ARG A 129 12.49 13.58 -4.58
C ARG A 129 13.32 12.40 -4.05
N MET A 130 13.50 12.30 -2.74
CA MET A 130 14.31 11.30 -2.04
C MET A 130 13.59 10.87 -0.77
N ASP A 131 13.94 9.72 -0.21
CA ASP A 131 13.60 9.40 1.18
C ASP A 131 14.20 10.47 2.11
N ASP A 132 13.39 11.12 2.95
CA ASP A 132 13.86 12.10 3.94
C ASP A 132 14.81 11.50 4.99
N THR A 133 14.96 10.16 5.05
CA THR A 133 15.87 9.51 6.01
C THR A 133 17.35 9.60 5.64
N GLY A 134 17.70 9.73 4.34
CA GLY A 134 19.09 9.69 3.88
C GLY A 134 19.86 8.41 4.26
N GLU A 135 19.15 7.29 4.50
CA GLU A 135 19.74 6.01 4.88
C GLU A 135 20.46 5.36 3.68
N PRO A 136 21.80 5.19 3.71
CA PRO A 136 22.56 4.68 2.56
C PRO A 136 22.13 3.29 2.08
N VAL A 137 21.57 2.48 2.99
CA VAL A 137 21.05 1.15 2.67
C VAL A 137 19.77 1.26 1.84
N THR A 138 18.90 2.22 2.15
CA THR A 138 17.67 2.48 1.40
C THR A 138 18.00 2.95 -0.01
N ASP A 139 18.92 3.90 -0.16
CA ASP A 139 19.39 4.40 -1.46
C ASP A 139 20.03 3.29 -2.30
N PHE A 140 20.76 2.38 -1.65
CA PHE A 140 21.30 1.21 -2.35
C PHE A 140 20.20 0.36 -2.98
N TRP A 141 19.04 0.20 -2.33
CA TRP A 141 17.94 -0.64 -2.81
C TRP A 141 17.00 0.10 -3.76
N PHE A 142 16.69 1.35 -3.45
CA PHE A 142 15.67 2.16 -4.10
C PHE A 142 16.25 3.51 -4.53
N PRO A 143 17.28 3.51 -5.40
CA PRO A 143 17.91 4.76 -5.84
C PRO A 143 16.91 5.63 -6.58
N CYS A 144 17.03 6.93 -6.39
CA CYS A 144 16.25 7.92 -7.14
C CYS A 144 16.84 8.12 -8.53
N ASN A 145 15.97 8.49 -9.49
CA ASN A 145 16.43 8.95 -10.80
C ASN A 145 16.71 10.47 -10.75
N ASP A 146 17.99 10.82 -10.72
CA ASP A 146 18.47 12.20 -10.67
C ASP A 146 18.48 12.91 -12.03
N GLU A 147 18.10 12.25 -13.12
CA GLU A 147 17.98 12.89 -14.43
C GLU A 147 16.95 14.03 -14.39
N GLU A 148 17.30 15.14 -15.01
CA GLU A 148 16.45 16.32 -15.13
C GLU A 148 15.87 16.43 -16.55
N GLU A 149 14.65 16.92 -16.65
CA GLU A 149 13.99 17.27 -17.90
C GLU A 149 13.35 18.66 -17.80
N THR A 150 13.52 19.46 -18.85
CA THR A 150 12.96 20.81 -18.90
C THR A 150 11.72 20.84 -19.78
N HIS A 151 10.59 21.22 -19.19
CA HIS A 151 9.32 21.43 -19.90
C HIS A 151 8.80 22.83 -19.58
N ALA A 152 8.44 23.61 -20.60
CA ALA A 152 7.89 24.97 -20.44
C ALA A 152 8.74 25.92 -19.55
N ASN A 153 10.08 25.87 -19.68
CA ASN A 153 11.05 26.63 -18.87
C ASN A 153 11.10 26.25 -17.38
N GLU A 154 10.50 25.13 -17.00
CA GLU A 154 10.61 24.54 -15.67
C GLU A 154 11.40 23.23 -15.77
N THR A 155 12.39 23.06 -14.90
CA THR A 155 13.18 21.82 -14.79
C THR A 155 12.55 20.92 -13.74
N PHE A 156 12.28 19.68 -14.13
CA PHE A 156 11.70 18.62 -13.31
C PHE A 156 12.68 17.46 -13.22
N HIS A 157 12.72 16.76 -12.09
CA HIS A 157 13.40 15.47 -12.03
C HIS A 157 12.52 14.39 -12.67
N ARG A 158 13.10 13.52 -13.50
CA ARG A 158 12.43 12.34 -14.02
C ARG A 158 12.01 11.37 -12.91
N GLY A 159 12.76 11.38 -11.80
CA GLY A 159 12.53 10.57 -10.59
C GLY A 159 11.63 11.21 -9.52
N CYS A 160 10.63 12.02 -9.84
CA CYS A 160 9.70 12.48 -8.80
C CYS A 160 8.72 11.37 -8.38
N TYR A 161 8.80 10.90 -7.12
CA TYR A 161 7.97 9.83 -6.57
C TYR A 161 6.74 10.34 -5.82
N PHE A 162 6.10 11.39 -6.32
CA PHE A 162 4.82 11.88 -5.79
C PHE A 162 3.69 10.85 -5.95
N GLY A 163 2.58 11.11 -5.25
CA GLY A 163 1.41 10.23 -5.23
C GLY A 163 0.85 9.90 -6.60
N ARG A 164 0.79 8.61 -6.94
CA ARG A 164 0.17 8.09 -8.17
C ARG A 164 -0.82 6.97 -7.87
N GLY A 165 -1.91 6.95 -8.65
CA GLY A 165 -2.97 5.96 -8.52
C GLY A 165 -3.97 6.24 -7.39
N PRO A 166 -4.95 5.34 -7.20
CA PRO A 166 -6.08 5.50 -6.29
C PRO A 166 -5.71 5.71 -4.82
N LEU A 167 -4.67 5.04 -4.31
CA LEU A 167 -4.13 5.25 -2.96
C LEU A 167 -2.86 6.10 -2.93
N GLN A 168 -2.60 6.88 -3.99
CA GLN A 168 -1.52 7.87 -4.01
C GLN A 168 -0.15 7.33 -3.58
N LEU A 169 0.28 6.24 -4.24
CA LEU A 169 1.57 5.62 -3.96
C LEU A 169 2.69 6.66 -4.12
N SER A 170 3.44 6.88 -3.05
CA SER A 170 4.45 7.94 -2.94
C SER A 170 5.76 7.36 -2.40
N TRP A 171 6.88 8.05 -2.65
CA TRP A 171 8.26 7.71 -2.26
C TRP A 171 8.92 6.58 -3.06
N ASN A 172 10.20 6.78 -3.39
CA ASN A 172 11.08 5.84 -4.10
C ASN A 172 11.02 4.41 -3.52
N TYR A 173 11.06 4.27 -2.20
CA TYR A 173 11.05 2.96 -1.55
C TYR A 173 9.76 2.19 -1.80
N ASN A 174 8.60 2.87 -1.84
CA ASN A 174 7.34 2.21 -2.16
C ASN A 174 7.27 1.81 -3.64
N TYR A 175 7.75 2.66 -4.55
CA TYR A 175 7.82 2.34 -5.99
C TYR A 175 8.74 1.14 -6.23
N GLY A 176 9.90 1.13 -5.57
CA GLY A 176 10.87 0.06 -5.65
C GLY A 176 10.36 -1.25 -5.05
N GLN A 177 9.72 -1.22 -3.88
CA GLN A 177 9.10 -2.42 -3.28
C GLN A 177 7.93 -2.94 -4.14
N PHE A 178 7.11 -2.06 -4.69
CA PHE A 178 6.04 -2.43 -5.61
C PHE A 178 6.58 -3.06 -6.90
N GLN A 179 7.67 -2.52 -7.46
CA GLN A 179 8.37 -3.12 -8.59
C GLN A 179 8.88 -4.54 -8.25
N GLN A 180 9.42 -4.77 -7.05
CA GLN A 180 9.83 -6.12 -6.62
C GLN A 180 8.64 -7.08 -6.52
N PHE A 181 7.49 -6.60 -6.04
CA PHE A 181 6.25 -7.36 -6.05
C PHE A 181 5.83 -7.71 -7.49
N LEU A 182 5.83 -6.75 -8.42
CA LEU A 182 5.50 -7.00 -9.83
C LEU A 182 6.43 -8.05 -10.45
N LEU A 183 7.73 -7.98 -10.16
CA LEU A 183 8.69 -8.97 -10.61
C LEU A 183 8.39 -10.37 -10.07
N SER A 184 7.94 -10.49 -8.81
CA SER A 184 7.47 -11.77 -8.24
C SER A 184 6.27 -12.35 -8.99
N LYS A 185 5.50 -11.49 -9.64
CA LYS A 185 4.36 -11.84 -10.49
C LYS A 185 4.73 -11.88 -11.97
N LYS A 186 6.03 -11.95 -12.31
CA LYS A 186 6.55 -11.98 -13.69
C LYS A 186 6.21 -10.74 -14.52
N VAL A 187 5.90 -9.62 -13.88
CA VAL A 187 5.68 -8.32 -14.51
C VAL A 187 6.96 -7.50 -14.38
N ARG A 188 7.65 -7.28 -15.50
CA ARG A 188 8.89 -6.47 -15.51
C ARG A 188 8.57 -5.04 -15.87
N VAL A 189 8.92 -4.13 -14.97
CA VAL A 189 8.85 -2.69 -15.14
C VAL A 189 9.98 -2.04 -14.36
N ASP A 190 10.38 -0.85 -14.78
CA ASP A 190 11.34 -0.01 -14.05
C ASP A 190 10.63 1.25 -13.56
N LEU A 191 10.07 1.17 -12.36
CA LEU A 191 9.31 2.24 -11.72
C LEU A 191 10.22 3.26 -11.03
N LEU A 192 11.48 2.89 -10.74
CA LEU A 192 12.45 3.84 -10.18
C LEU A 192 12.92 4.81 -11.27
N THR A 193 13.19 4.32 -12.48
CA THR A 193 13.53 5.19 -13.62
C THR A 193 12.30 5.81 -14.27
N ASN A 194 11.16 5.10 -14.33
CA ASN A 194 9.94 5.53 -15.04
C ASN A 194 8.69 5.50 -14.13
N PRO A 195 8.59 6.38 -13.11
CA PRO A 195 7.49 6.33 -12.13
C PRO A 195 6.09 6.57 -12.75
N ASN A 196 6.01 7.25 -13.88
CA ASN A 196 4.74 7.50 -14.60
C ASN A 196 4.09 6.22 -15.15
N LEU A 197 4.83 5.10 -15.27
CA LEU A 197 4.26 3.81 -15.65
C LEU A 197 3.11 3.36 -14.74
N ILE A 198 3.07 3.82 -13.48
CA ILE A 198 1.95 3.52 -12.57
C ILE A 198 0.61 3.95 -13.18
N ILE A 199 0.53 5.12 -13.81
CA ILE A 199 -0.75 5.65 -14.33
C ILE A 199 -0.95 5.42 -15.83
N THR A 200 0.12 5.15 -16.58
CA THR A 200 0.04 4.98 -18.05
C THR A 200 -0.08 3.52 -18.49
N LYS A 201 0.38 2.55 -17.69
CA LYS A 201 0.39 1.14 -18.09
C LYS A 201 -0.94 0.45 -17.77
N LEU A 202 -1.48 -0.27 -18.76
CA LEU A 202 -2.75 -1.02 -18.69
C LEU A 202 -2.61 -2.54 -18.92
N ASP A 203 -1.40 -3.03 -19.10
CA ASP A 203 -1.06 -4.43 -19.44
C ASP A 203 0.11 -4.97 -18.58
N PRO A 204 -0.05 -5.10 -17.25
CA PRO A 204 -1.30 -4.98 -16.50
C PRO A 204 -1.57 -3.56 -15.95
N PRO A 205 -2.81 -3.26 -15.50
CA PRO A 205 -3.24 -1.94 -15.01
C PRO A 205 -2.58 -1.56 -13.67
N LEU A 206 -1.41 -0.92 -13.76
CA LEU A 206 -0.55 -0.72 -12.60
C LEU A 206 -1.13 0.19 -11.53
N ALA A 207 -1.93 1.20 -11.89
CA ALA A 207 -2.48 2.15 -10.91
C ALA A 207 -3.29 1.44 -9.83
N MET A 208 -4.15 0.49 -10.24
CA MET A 208 -5.01 -0.24 -9.33
C MET A 208 -4.27 -1.38 -8.62
N ILE A 209 -3.30 -2.02 -9.29
CA ILE A 209 -2.43 -3.03 -8.68
C ILE A 209 -1.55 -2.40 -7.60
N ALA A 210 -1.02 -1.19 -7.82
CA ALA A 210 -0.22 -0.45 -6.83
C ALA A 210 -1.03 -0.14 -5.57
N SER A 211 -2.30 0.24 -5.74
CA SER A 211 -3.19 0.55 -4.62
C SER A 211 -3.55 -0.71 -3.83
N LEU A 212 -3.91 -1.80 -4.50
CA LEU A 212 -4.12 -3.07 -3.80
C LEU A 212 -2.84 -3.60 -3.18
N TRP A 213 -1.68 -3.42 -3.81
CA TRP A 213 -0.39 -3.78 -3.22
C TRP A 213 -0.18 -3.06 -1.89
N PHE A 214 -0.38 -1.74 -1.84
CA PHE A 214 -0.23 -0.97 -0.61
C PHE A 214 -1.23 -1.43 0.47
N TYR A 215 -2.49 -1.64 0.09
CA TYR A 215 -3.54 -2.11 1.00
C TYR A 215 -3.29 -3.52 1.57
N MET A 216 -2.72 -4.41 0.75
CA MET A 216 -2.55 -5.84 1.06
C MET A 216 -1.17 -6.19 1.65
N THR A 217 -0.20 -5.27 1.62
CA THR A 217 1.21 -5.57 1.98
C THR A 217 1.59 -4.96 3.33
N PRO A 218 2.02 -5.77 4.31
CA PRO A 218 2.55 -5.26 5.56
C PRO A 218 3.92 -4.60 5.35
N GLN A 219 4.12 -3.48 6.04
CA GLN A 219 5.39 -2.75 6.11
C GLN A 219 5.82 -2.71 7.58
N PRO A 220 6.52 -3.75 8.09
CA PRO A 220 6.84 -3.88 9.51
C PRO A 220 7.41 -2.59 10.11
N PRO A 221 6.88 -2.14 11.26
CA PRO A 221 5.95 -2.84 12.16
C PRO A 221 4.46 -2.68 11.82
N LYS A 222 4.11 -1.97 10.74
CA LYS A 222 2.72 -1.81 10.31
C LYS A 222 2.21 -3.14 9.69
N PRO A 223 1.06 -3.67 10.14
CA PRO A 223 0.41 -4.80 9.46
C PRO A 223 -0.15 -4.35 8.10
N ALA A 224 -0.69 -5.26 7.29
CA ALA A 224 -1.46 -4.85 6.12
C ALA A 224 -2.80 -4.22 6.56
N MET A 225 -3.30 -3.25 5.80
CA MET A 225 -4.63 -2.66 6.06
C MET A 225 -5.71 -3.73 5.94
N HIS A 226 -5.58 -4.62 4.95
CA HIS A 226 -6.42 -5.81 4.80
C HIS A 226 -6.47 -6.65 6.09
N ASP A 227 -5.32 -6.99 6.68
CA ASP A 227 -5.29 -7.84 7.88
C ASP A 227 -5.99 -7.19 9.08
N ILE A 228 -6.03 -5.84 9.14
CA ILE A 228 -6.79 -5.10 10.15
C ILE A 228 -8.29 -5.25 9.93
N VAL A 229 -8.75 -5.05 8.68
CA VAL A 229 -10.17 -5.12 8.33
C VAL A 229 -10.71 -6.55 8.48
N MET A 230 -9.91 -7.54 8.11
CA MET A 230 -10.25 -8.96 8.28
C MET A 230 -10.09 -9.45 9.73
N GLY A 231 -9.38 -8.70 10.56
CA GLY A 231 -9.15 -9.00 11.97
C GLY A 231 -8.11 -10.10 12.23
N THR A 232 -7.24 -10.35 11.27
CA THR A 232 -6.13 -11.31 11.35
C THR A 232 -4.82 -10.68 11.85
N TRP A 233 -4.77 -9.35 11.94
CA TRP A 233 -3.64 -8.60 12.49
C TRP A 233 -3.43 -8.82 14.01
N ARG A 234 -2.22 -8.53 14.48
CA ARG A 234 -1.84 -8.67 15.89
C ARG A 234 -1.53 -7.33 16.55
N ALA A 235 -2.54 -6.74 17.21
CA ALA A 235 -2.38 -5.53 18.01
C ALA A 235 -1.51 -5.74 19.27
N SER A 236 -0.94 -4.66 19.81
CA SER A 236 -0.24 -4.67 21.11
C SER A 236 -1.15 -5.10 22.26
N ALA A 237 -0.57 -5.58 23.37
CA ALA A 237 -1.36 -5.98 24.53
C ALA A 237 -2.20 -4.84 25.11
N LYS A 238 -1.71 -3.59 25.07
CA LYS A 238 -2.48 -2.42 25.53
C LYS A 238 -3.62 -2.10 24.57
N ASN A 239 -3.36 -2.10 23.27
CA ASN A 239 -4.38 -1.84 22.25
C ASN A 239 -5.50 -2.90 22.26
N ARG A 240 -5.17 -4.18 22.45
CA ARG A 240 -6.19 -5.24 22.62
C ARG A 240 -7.11 -4.96 23.81
N ARG A 241 -6.56 -4.56 24.96
CA ARG A 241 -7.35 -4.18 26.14
C ARG A 241 -8.19 -2.91 25.91
N ALA A 242 -7.76 -2.04 25.00
CA ALA A 242 -8.45 -0.81 24.64
C ALA A 242 -9.53 -0.98 23.54
N GLY A 243 -9.81 -2.23 23.13
CA GLY A 243 -10.82 -2.56 22.12
C GLY A 243 -10.30 -2.65 20.68
N TYR A 244 -8.99 -2.53 20.46
CA TYR A 244 -8.38 -2.65 19.13
C TYR A 244 -7.88 -4.07 18.91
N SER A 245 -8.82 -4.98 18.71
CA SER A 245 -8.56 -6.39 18.40
C SER A 245 -9.62 -6.92 17.45
N GLY A 246 -9.24 -7.84 16.57
CA GLY A 246 -10.16 -8.35 15.56
C GLY A 246 -10.43 -7.34 14.44
N PRO A 247 -11.51 -7.53 13.67
CA PRO A 247 -11.85 -6.67 12.53
C PRO A 247 -12.04 -5.22 12.97
N SER A 248 -11.30 -4.31 12.36
CA SER A 248 -11.35 -2.88 12.67
C SER A 248 -11.14 -2.05 11.41
N PHE A 249 -11.55 -0.79 11.42
CA PHE A 249 -11.25 0.16 10.33
C PHE A 249 -10.23 1.19 10.79
N GLY A 250 -10.43 1.86 11.94
CA GLY A 250 -9.59 2.98 12.39
C GLY A 250 -8.07 2.78 12.29
N PRO A 251 -7.49 1.64 12.71
CA PRO A 251 -6.04 1.44 12.62
C PRO A 251 -5.48 1.48 11.18
N THR A 252 -6.30 1.36 10.13
CA THR A 252 -5.86 1.54 8.74
C THR A 252 -5.58 3.01 8.42
N SER A 253 -6.28 3.96 9.05
CA SER A 253 -6.02 5.41 8.93
C SER A 253 -4.67 5.80 9.52
N LEU A 254 -4.23 5.09 10.57
CA LEU A 254 -2.89 5.22 11.14
C LEU A 254 -1.81 4.73 10.16
N ILE A 255 -2.08 3.66 9.40
CA ILE A 255 -1.12 3.13 8.40
C ILE A 255 -0.91 4.14 7.28
N ILE A 256 -2.01 4.61 6.68
CA ILE A 256 -1.96 5.36 5.42
C ILE A 256 -1.41 6.77 5.59
N ASN A 257 -1.82 7.50 6.63
CA ASN A 257 -1.40 8.90 6.79
C ASN A 257 -1.34 9.40 8.25
N ASN A 258 -1.26 8.50 9.24
CA ASN A 258 -1.23 8.87 10.67
C ASN A 258 -2.41 9.77 11.11
N GLU A 259 -3.59 9.58 10.49
CA GLU A 259 -4.76 10.42 10.72
C GLU A 259 -5.65 9.77 11.79
N CYS A 260 -5.42 10.08 13.08
CA CYS A 260 -6.21 9.55 14.21
C CYS A 260 -7.07 10.62 14.89
N GLY A 261 -7.66 11.53 14.11
CA GLY A 261 -8.46 12.67 14.61
C GLY A 261 -9.85 12.30 15.13
N GLY A 262 -10.37 11.13 14.74
CA GLY A 262 -11.75 10.70 14.94
C GLY A 262 -12.69 11.18 13.84
N GLU A 263 -13.94 10.72 13.94
CA GLU A 263 -15.03 11.25 13.14
C GLU A 263 -15.54 12.56 13.75
N ASP A 264 -15.69 13.57 12.90
CA ASP A 264 -16.39 14.80 13.24
C ASP A 264 -17.89 14.59 12.93
N GLN A 265 -18.75 14.64 13.95
CA GLN A 265 -20.19 14.44 13.76
C GLN A 265 -20.90 15.63 13.10
N GLN A 266 -20.31 16.82 13.18
CA GLN A 266 -20.90 18.08 12.74
C GLN A 266 -20.49 18.43 11.32
N GLU A 267 -19.27 18.07 10.91
CA GLU A 267 -18.74 18.39 9.59
C GLU A 267 -18.79 17.19 8.62
N PRO A 268 -19.75 17.11 7.69
CA PRO A 268 -19.86 15.99 6.73
C PRO A 268 -18.63 15.80 5.83
N GLY A 269 -17.86 16.87 5.59
CA GLY A 269 -16.71 16.87 4.67
C GLY A 269 -15.33 17.06 5.31
N GLY A 270 -15.23 17.00 6.64
CA GLY A 270 -13.98 17.30 7.36
C GLY A 270 -12.79 16.44 6.92
N PRO A 271 -11.56 16.98 6.88
CA PRO A 271 -10.40 16.28 6.33
C PRO A 271 -9.95 15.08 7.19
N GLY A 272 -9.07 14.26 6.61
CA GLY A 272 -8.38 13.18 7.31
C GLY A 272 -9.28 12.00 7.70
N GLU A 273 -9.19 11.57 8.96
CA GLU A 273 -9.85 10.34 9.45
C GLU A 273 -11.38 10.41 9.33
N SER A 274 -11.97 11.57 9.60
CA SER A 274 -13.42 11.76 9.59
C SER A 274 -14.04 11.35 8.25
N ARG A 275 -13.46 11.82 7.15
CA ARG A 275 -13.92 11.48 5.81
C ARG A 275 -13.72 10.01 5.45
N ARG A 276 -12.64 9.36 5.92
CA ARG A 276 -12.45 7.92 5.75
C ARG A 276 -13.52 7.11 6.47
N ILE A 277 -13.85 7.48 7.72
CA ILE A 277 -14.86 6.80 8.53
C ILE A 277 -16.24 6.92 7.87
N LYS A 278 -16.60 8.13 7.43
CA LYS A 278 -17.87 8.39 6.74
C LYS A 278 -17.98 7.62 5.44
N ALA A 279 -16.92 7.63 4.62
CA ALA A 279 -16.88 6.85 3.39
C ALA A 279 -17.02 5.34 3.68
N PHE A 280 -16.34 4.83 4.71
CA PHE A 280 -16.45 3.42 5.09
C PHE A 280 -17.86 3.04 5.55
N LYS A 281 -18.50 3.86 6.40
CA LYS A 281 -19.90 3.68 6.81
C LYS A 281 -20.84 3.68 5.60
N TRP A 282 -20.64 4.61 4.67
CA TRP A 282 -21.44 4.71 3.45
C TRP A 282 -21.30 3.49 2.55
N PHE A 283 -20.07 3.05 2.23
CA PHE A 283 -19.87 1.82 1.44
C PHE A 283 -20.44 0.58 2.15
N CYS A 284 -20.33 0.49 3.48
CA CYS A 284 -20.93 -0.61 4.24
C CYS A 284 -22.47 -0.60 4.12
N LYS A 285 -23.11 0.58 4.24
CA LYS A 285 -24.55 0.78 4.02
C LYS A 285 -24.94 0.36 2.60
N TYR A 286 -24.22 0.82 1.58
CA TYR A 286 -24.44 0.46 0.17
C TYR A 286 -24.37 -1.05 -0.06
N PHE A 287 -23.36 -1.71 0.53
CA PHE A 287 -23.22 -3.17 0.44
C PHE A 287 -24.11 -3.94 1.43
N ASN A 288 -24.99 -3.28 2.19
CA ASN A 288 -25.89 -3.90 3.17
C ASN A 288 -25.14 -4.79 4.18
N VAL A 289 -24.09 -4.24 4.80
CA VAL A 289 -23.28 -4.88 5.85
C VAL A 289 -22.99 -3.88 6.97
N SER A 290 -22.74 -4.37 8.18
CA SER A 290 -22.37 -3.49 9.30
C SER A 290 -20.94 -2.95 9.15
N ALA A 291 -20.74 -1.66 9.41
CA ALA A 291 -19.41 -1.06 9.57
C ALA A 291 -18.69 -1.55 10.85
N GLY A 292 -19.44 -2.09 11.81
CA GLY A 292 -18.94 -2.57 13.10
C GLY A 292 -19.04 -1.54 14.22
N ALA A 293 -18.44 -1.84 15.37
CA ALA A 293 -18.52 -0.98 16.54
C ALA A 293 -17.78 0.36 16.30
N GLU A 294 -18.40 1.47 16.70
CA GLU A 294 -17.85 2.84 16.58
C GLU A 294 -16.41 2.95 17.10
N ARG A 295 -16.10 2.29 18.23
CA ARG A 295 -14.76 2.24 18.82
C ARG A 295 -13.68 1.72 17.87
N SER A 296 -14.05 0.80 16.96
CA SER A 296 -13.14 0.19 15.99
C SER A 296 -13.00 0.98 14.69
N LEU A 297 -13.80 2.05 14.52
CA LEU A 297 -13.79 2.87 13.30
C LEU A 297 -12.73 3.97 13.32
N SER A 298 -12.27 4.40 14.50
CA SER A 298 -11.20 5.40 14.63
C SER A 298 -10.00 4.88 15.42
N CYS A 299 -8.79 5.24 14.99
CA CYS A 299 -7.55 5.00 15.72
C CYS A 299 -7.29 6.00 16.86
N LYS A 300 -8.14 7.03 17.05
CA LYS A 300 -8.00 8.05 18.13
C LYS A 300 -7.89 7.45 19.54
N GLY A 301 -8.55 6.33 19.79
CA GLY A 301 -8.52 5.65 21.08
C GLY A 301 -7.38 4.65 21.26
N MET A 302 -6.51 4.45 20.25
CA MET A 302 -5.36 3.57 20.35
C MET A 302 -4.37 4.13 21.39
N LEU A 303 -3.86 3.26 22.25
CA LEU A 303 -2.96 3.64 23.33
C LEU A 303 -1.49 3.65 22.89
N GLU A 304 -1.18 2.93 21.82
CA GLU A 304 0.17 2.77 21.29
C GLU A 304 0.13 2.72 19.76
N GLY A 305 1.12 3.34 19.10
CA GLY A 305 1.34 3.16 17.66
C GLY A 305 1.90 1.77 17.31
N PHE A 306 2.03 1.48 16.02
CA PHE A 306 2.56 0.19 15.56
C PHE A 306 4.03 -0.01 15.94
N GLU A 307 4.81 1.05 16.14
CA GLU A 307 6.20 0.98 16.60
C GLU A 307 6.38 0.24 17.94
N GLN A 308 5.35 0.27 18.79
CA GLN A 308 5.37 -0.45 20.07
C GLN A 308 4.99 -1.92 19.93
N ASN A 309 4.64 -2.36 18.73
CA ASN A 309 4.55 -3.77 18.47
C ASN A 309 5.95 -4.37 18.41
N GLN A 310 6.21 -5.42 19.21
CA GLN A 310 7.50 -6.09 19.34
C GLN A 310 7.94 -6.90 18.09
N HIS A 311 7.73 -6.37 16.89
CA HIS A 311 8.02 -7.06 15.64
C HIS A 311 8.48 -6.17 14.48
N MET A 312 9.05 -4.98 14.78
CA MET A 312 9.85 -4.26 13.80
C MET A 312 11.17 -5.03 13.58
N TYR A 313 11.19 -5.91 12.58
CA TYR A 313 12.39 -6.63 12.20
C TYR A 313 12.69 -6.45 10.71
N SER A 314 13.97 -6.27 10.40
CA SER A 314 14.49 -6.27 9.04
C SER A 314 15.68 -7.23 8.92
N TRP A 315 15.96 -7.67 7.69
CA TRP A 315 17.16 -8.44 7.40
C TRP A 315 18.38 -7.53 7.39
N GLN A 316 19.36 -7.87 8.22
CA GLN A 316 20.57 -7.09 8.45
C GLN A 316 21.79 -8.01 8.44
N PRO A 317 23.01 -7.50 8.18
CA PRO A 317 24.21 -8.29 8.33
C PRO A 317 24.26 -8.98 9.70
N ASP A 318 24.68 -10.25 9.73
CA ASP A 318 24.86 -10.96 10.98
C ASP A 318 26.13 -10.45 11.69
N TRP A 319 26.02 -9.27 12.29
CA TRP A 319 27.09 -8.54 12.96
C TRP A 319 27.88 -9.42 13.95
N GLY A 320 27.20 -10.37 14.59
CA GLY A 320 27.80 -11.27 15.58
C GLY A 320 28.71 -12.34 14.98
N ASN A 321 28.64 -12.59 13.67
CA ASN A 321 29.37 -13.64 12.97
C ASN A 321 30.19 -13.12 11.77
N MET A 322 30.19 -11.82 11.48
CA MET A 322 30.97 -11.25 10.35
C MET A 322 32.49 -11.42 10.51
N TRP A 323 32.98 -11.57 11.74
CA TRP A 323 34.39 -11.80 12.05
C TRP A 323 34.86 -13.23 11.78
N ARG A 324 33.93 -14.18 11.56
CA ARG A 324 34.26 -15.59 11.38
C ARG A 324 34.80 -15.87 9.98
N SER A 325 35.66 -16.89 9.88
CA SER A 325 36.19 -17.40 8.61
C SER A 325 35.17 -18.31 7.91
N GLN A 326 34.04 -17.72 7.52
CA GLN A 326 32.94 -18.37 6.80
C GLN A 326 32.27 -17.35 5.87
N VAL A 327 31.33 -17.77 5.02
CA VAL A 327 30.57 -16.81 4.18
C VAL A 327 29.76 -15.83 5.04
N CYS A 328 29.70 -14.56 4.64
CA CYS A 328 28.83 -13.58 5.29
C CYS A 328 27.37 -13.99 5.16
N ASP A 329 26.59 -13.69 6.18
CA ASP A 329 25.17 -13.99 6.24
C ASP A 329 24.40 -12.82 6.87
N CYS A 330 23.08 -12.88 6.79
CA CYS A 330 22.16 -11.95 7.41
C CYS A 330 21.27 -12.63 8.44
N LYS A 331 20.86 -11.87 9.45
CA LYS A 331 19.87 -12.27 10.45
C LYS A 331 18.82 -11.19 10.66
N PRO A 332 17.61 -11.54 11.15
CA PRO A 332 16.65 -10.55 11.58
C PRO A 332 17.20 -9.71 12.73
N ALA A 333 17.07 -8.38 12.65
CA ALA A 333 17.45 -7.46 13.71
C ALA A 333 16.28 -6.52 14.07
N PRO A 334 16.15 -6.10 15.34
CA PRO A 334 14.96 -5.41 15.86
C PRO A 334 14.94 -3.91 15.52
N TYR A 335 15.25 -3.55 14.28
CA TYR A 335 15.21 -2.18 13.78
C TYR A 335 14.80 -2.13 12.31
N GLY A 336 14.28 -0.98 11.88
CA GLY A 336 13.80 -0.74 10.53
C GLY A 336 14.88 -0.90 9.48
N GLY A 337 14.48 -1.29 8.27
CA GLY A 337 15.39 -1.42 7.13
C GLY A 337 14.63 -1.77 5.85
N PRO A 338 15.27 -1.60 4.68
CA PRO A 338 14.60 -1.73 3.37
C PRO A 338 14.19 -3.17 3.00
N LEU A 339 14.68 -4.16 3.75
CA LEU A 339 14.39 -5.58 3.55
C LEU A 339 13.61 -6.12 4.76
N PRO A 340 12.28 -6.17 4.71
CA PRO A 340 11.47 -6.59 5.85
C PRO A 340 11.70 -8.06 6.20
N TYR A 341 11.70 -8.37 7.49
CA TYR A 341 11.58 -9.73 7.99
C TYR A 341 10.13 -9.96 8.46
N TYR A 342 9.51 -10.99 7.92
CA TYR A 342 8.15 -11.37 8.27
C TYR A 342 8.16 -12.57 9.22
N ASP A 343 8.12 -12.32 10.53
CA ASP A 343 8.03 -13.40 11.53
C ASP A 343 6.82 -14.31 11.22
N PRO A 344 7.04 -15.63 10.96
CA PRO A 344 5.99 -16.58 10.65
C PRO A 344 4.93 -16.73 11.76
N LYS A 345 5.23 -16.28 13.00
CA LYS A 345 4.27 -16.27 14.12
C LYS A 345 3.31 -15.08 14.09
N ILE A 346 3.50 -14.14 13.16
CA ILE A 346 2.81 -12.85 13.13
C ILE A 346 2.18 -12.62 11.78
N TYR A 347 2.96 -12.80 10.72
CA TYR A 347 2.56 -12.47 9.37
C TYR A 347 2.03 -13.72 8.64
N PRO A 348 1.07 -13.55 7.72
CA PRO A 348 0.60 -14.64 6.86
C PRO A 348 1.74 -15.37 6.15
N GLU A 349 1.58 -16.68 5.93
CA GLU A 349 2.62 -17.56 5.37
C GLU A 349 3.17 -17.04 4.02
N ARG A 350 2.32 -16.39 3.21
CA ARG A 350 2.73 -15.78 1.93
C ARG A 350 3.86 -14.76 2.08
N PHE A 351 3.91 -14.03 3.19
CA PHE A 351 4.99 -13.07 3.46
C PHE A 351 6.18 -13.77 4.11
N ALA A 352 5.96 -14.73 4.99
CA ALA A 352 7.02 -15.54 5.58
C ALA A 352 7.87 -16.28 4.51
N LYS A 353 7.25 -16.69 3.39
CA LYS A 353 7.94 -17.28 2.23
C LYS A 353 8.95 -16.34 1.56
N GLU A 354 8.81 -15.02 1.75
CA GLU A 354 9.72 -14.02 1.20
C GLU A 354 10.99 -13.84 2.03
N ASN A 355 11.05 -14.41 3.23
CA ASN A 355 12.17 -14.23 4.14
C ASN A 355 13.50 -14.74 3.59
N GLU A 356 13.53 -15.93 3.00
CA GLU A 356 14.79 -16.44 2.44
C GLU A 356 15.25 -15.58 1.25
N ARG A 357 14.30 -15.09 0.44
CA ARG A 357 14.62 -14.14 -0.63
C ARG A 357 15.21 -12.85 -0.07
N ASN A 358 14.59 -12.27 0.97
CA ASN A 358 15.08 -11.04 1.59
C ASN A 358 16.42 -11.26 2.31
N ARG A 359 16.66 -12.42 2.93
CA ARG A 359 17.97 -12.82 3.46
C ARG A 359 19.02 -12.83 2.36
N LEU A 360 18.78 -13.52 1.25
CA LEU A 360 19.74 -13.57 0.13
C LEU A 360 19.98 -12.20 -0.50
N ARG A 361 18.96 -11.33 -0.55
CA ARG A 361 19.12 -9.92 -0.97
C ARG A 361 20.00 -9.14 0.01
N CYS A 362 19.83 -9.34 1.31
CA CYS A 362 20.71 -8.75 2.30
C CYS A 362 22.16 -9.23 2.12
N VAL A 363 22.38 -10.52 1.92
CA VAL A 363 23.72 -11.07 1.62
C VAL A 363 24.29 -10.45 0.33
N TYR A 364 23.47 -10.31 -0.72
CA TYR A 364 23.85 -9.59 -1.94
C TYR A 364 24.36 -8.17 -1.63
N SER A 365 23.65 -7.41 -0.80
CA SER A 365 24.09 -6.04 -0.46
C SER A 365 25.43 -6.00 0.28
N ILE A 366 25.72 -6.98 1.15
CA ILE A 366 27.00 -7.07 1.86
C ILE A 366 28.16 -7.22 0.88
N TYR A 367 28.06 -8.14 -0.10
CA TYR A 367 29.14 -8.39 -1.04
C TYR A 367 29.23 -7.34 -2.16
N ASN A 368 28.10 -6.76 -2.59
CA ASN A 368 28.07 -5.82 -3.71
C ASN A 368 28.28 -4.37 -3.28
N ASN A 369 27.99 -4.01 -2.03
CA ASN A 369 28.25 -2.68 -1.49
C ASN A 369 28.58 -2.72 0.02
N PRO A 370 29.71 -3.33 0.41
CA PRO A 370 30.08 -3.49 1.83
C PRO A 370 30.23 -2.15 2.57
N LYS A 371 30.57 -1.08 1.86
CA LYS A 371 30.75 0.27 2.42
C LYS A 371 29.47 0.84 3.04
N VAL A 372 28.30 0.50 2.50
CA VAL A 372 26.99 0.90 3.05
C VAL A 372 26.81 0.39 4.49
N PHE A 373 27.43 -0.74 4.82
CA PHE A 373 27.42 -1.33 6.16
C PHE A 373 28.67 -1.02 6.98
N ARG A 374 29.58 -0.16 6.46
CA ARG A 374 30.89 0.15 7.05
C ARG A 374 31.75 -1.09 7.30
N VAL A 375 31.63 -2.10 6.45
CA VAL A 375 32.42 -3.34 6.53
C VAL A 375 33.44 -3.42 5.40
N ASP A 376 34.53 -4.13 5.67
CA ASP A 376 35.58 -4.47 4.70
C ASP A 376 36.26 -5.79 5.10
N GLU A 377 37.24 -6.25 4.31
CA GLU A 377 37.95 -7.50 4.58
C GLU A 377 38.80 -7.49 5.87
N ASN A 378 39.07 -6.32 6.45
CA ASN A 378 39.86 -6.18 7.67
C ASN A 378 38.98 -6.39 8.91
N ASN A 379 37.80 -5.74 8.93
CA ASN A 379 36.88 -5.82 10.07
C ASN A 379 35.83 -6.94 9.92
N SER A 380 35.64 -7.46 8.70
CA SER A 380 34.68 -8.52 8.37
C SER A 380 35.30 -9.60 7.47
N PRO A 381 36.19 -10.45 8.03
CA PRO A 381 36.80 -11.61 7.35
C PRO A 381 35.84 -12.51 6.57
N CYS A 382 34.55 -12.54 6.90
CA CYS A 382 33.57 -13.31 6.14
C CYS A 382 33.49 -12.93 4.64
N LEU A 383 33.86 -11.68 4.30
CA LEU A 383 33.87 -11.18 2.92
C LEU A 383 34.88 -11.91 2.03
N LYS A 384 35.92 -12.51 2.61
CA LYS A 384 36.92 -13.30 1.88
C LYS A 384 36.36 -14.63 1.38
N HIS A 385 35.22 -15.08 1.93
CA HIS A 385 34.58 -16.33 1.58
C HIS A 385 33.41 -16.07 0.64
N LYS A 386 33.47 -16.62 -0.57
CA LYS A 386 32.41 -16.41 -1.57
C LYS A 386 31.20 -17.32 -1.30
N PRO A 387 29.97 -16.80 -1.38
CA PRO A 387 28.76 -17.61 -1.33
C PRO A 387 28.76 -18.68 -2.43
N LYS A 388 28.32 -19.90 -2.09
CA LYS A 388 28.18 -21.00 -3.06
C LYS A 388 26.99 -20.84 -3.99
N VAL A 389 26.07 -19.95 -3.65
CA VAL A 389 24.88 -19.61 -4.43
C VAL A 389 25.13 -18.31 -5.20
N LYS A 390 24.65 -18.22 -6.45
CA LYS A 390 24.69 -16.96 -7.20
C LYS A 390 23.68 -16.00 -6.57
N LEU A 391 24.15 -14.81 -6.20
CA LEU A 391 23.35 -13.76 -5.59
C LEU A 391 22.83 -12.81 -6.66
N TYR A 392 21.60 -12.32 -6.46
CA TYR A 392 20.92 -11.42 -7.38
C TYR A 392 20.31 -10.27 -6.59
N ARG A 393 20.38 -9.05 -7.15
CA ARG A 393 19.78 -7.85 -6.55
C ARG A 393 18.30 -8.06 -6.20
N ASN A 394 17.55 -8.68 -7.10
CA ASN A 394 16.12 -8.93 -6.90
C ASN A 394 15.82 -10.25 -6.17
N GLY A 395 16.84 -11.03 -5.82
CA GLY A 395 16.70 -12.36 -5.22
C GLY A 395 16.21 -13.47 -6.16
N TYR A 396 15.88 -13.16 -7.41
CA TYR A 396 15.53 -14.15 -8.45
C TYR A 396 16.74 -14.51 -9.30
N LYS A 397 16.93 -15.80 -9.56
CA LYS A 397 17.75 -16.26 -10.68
C LYS A 397 17.09 -15.71 -11.95
N GLU A 398 17.75 -14.78 -12.65
CA GLU A 398 17.28 -14.10 -13.87
C GLU A 398 16.08 -14.81 -14.50
N LEU A 399 14.89 -14.23 -14.29
CA LEU A 399 13.63 -14.73 -14.86
C LEU A 399 13.68 -14.63 -16.38
#